data_AF-A0A3B0VMV6-F1
#
_entry.id   AF-A0A3B0VMV6-F1
#
_cell.length_a   1.000
_cell.length_b   1.000
_cell.length_c   1.000
_cell.angle_alpha   90.00
_cell.angle_beta   90.00
_cell.angle_gamma   90.00
#
_symmetry.space_group_name_H-M   'P 1'
#
loop_
_entity.id
_entity.type
_entity.pdbx_description
1 polymer ?
#
loop_
_entity_poly.entity_id
_entity_poly.type
_entity_poly.pdbx_seq_one_letter_code
_entity_poly.pdbx_strand_id
1 'polypeptide(L)'
;MQEWGAWMGGMGESLVNGGNPFAPEAKSISSDGSVADGAVGTSASGYSVVQADSLDAAVELAKGCPHWQHGGEISVYETVQM
;
A
#
# COMPACT_ATOMS: atom_id res chain seq x y z
N MET A 1 4.38 14.47 5.50
CA MET A 1 4.66 13.83 6.83
C MET A 1 3.59 14.12 7.87
N GLN A 2 3.19 15.36 8.15
CA GLN A 2 2.14 15.65 9.15
C GLN A 2 0.80 15.00 8.79
N GLU A 3 0.36 15.13 7.54
CA GLU A 3 -0.89 14.51 7.06
C GLU A 3 -0.87 12.98 7.16
N TRP A 4 0.28 12.36 6.87
CA TRP A 4 0.48 10.93 7.04
C TRP A 4 0.39 10.53 8.51
N GLY A 5 1.03 11.28 9.40
CA GLY A 5 0.94 11.04 10.84
C GLY A 5 -0.49 11.19 11.37
N ALA A 6 -1.25 12.16 10.87
CA ALA A 6 -2.66 12.34 11.24
C ALA A 6 -3.55 11.19 10.74
N TRP A 7 -3.37 10.78 9.48
CA TRP A 7 -4.08 9.63 8.90
C TRP A 7 -3.78 8.33 9.66
N MET A 8 -2.50 8.03 9.89
CA MET A 8 -2.07 6.85 10.66
C MET A 8 -2.60 6.91 12.11
N GLY A 9 -2.48 8.06 12.77
CA GLY A 9 -2.97 8.25 14.13
C GLY A 9 -4.50 8.13 14.24
N GLY A 10 -5.23 8.51 13.20
CA GLY A 10 -6.69 8.41 13.14
C GLY A 10 -7.23 6.98 13.00
N MET A 11 -6.40 6.02 12.58
CA MET A 11 -6.83 4.62 12.43
C MET A 11 -6.83 3.83 13.73
N GLY A 12 -6.11 4.27 14.77
CA GLY A 12 -6.01 3.55 16.03
C GLY A 12 -5.59 2.09 15.84
N GLU A 13 -6.39 1.16 16.39
CA GLU A 13 -6.12 -0.28 16.37
C GLU A 13 -6.27 -0.91 14.97
N SER A 14 -6.92 -0.24 14.02
CA SER A 14 -7.01 -0.71 12.64
C SER A 14 -5.67 -0.64 11.90
N LEU A 15 -4.66 0.08 12.40
CA LEU A 15 -3.36 0.16 11.76
C LEU A 15 -2.43 -0.97 12.23
N VAL A 16 -2.39 -2.05 11.47
CA VAL A 16 -1.51 -3.21 11.74
C VAL A 16 -0.05 -2.89 11.40
N ASN A 17 0.17 -2.14 10.32
CA ASN A 17 1.50 -1.67 9.92
C ASN A 17 1.38 -0.26 9.34
N GLY A 18 2.01 0.70 10.02
CA GLY A 18 2.11 2.11 9.63
C GLY A 18 2.65 2.34 8.23
N GLY A 19 3.35 1.36 7.69
CA GLY A 19 3.78 1.33 6.32
C GLY A 19 5.23 1.72 6.15
N ASN A 20 5.81 1.23 5.05
CA ASN A 20 7.21 1.44 4.72
C ASN A 20 7.33 1.87 3.25
N PRO A 21 8.15 2.89 2.95
CA PRO A 21 8.47 3.24 1.57
C PRO A 21 9.35 2.15 0.94
N PHE A 22 9.21 1.97 -0.36
CA PHE A 22 10.11 1.15 -1.18
C PHE A 22 11.22 2.01 -1.79
N ALA A 23 12.35 1.38 -2.08
CA ALA A 23 13.38 2.00 -2.91
C ALA A 23 12.87 2.18 -4.36
N PRO A 24 13.38 3.17 -5.12
CA PRO A 24 12.99 3.36 -6.52
C PRO A 24 13.27 2.15 -7.41
N GLU A 25 14.29 1.35 -7.06
CA GLU A 25 14.69 0.19 -7.82
C GLU A 25 13.85 -1.04 -7.48
N ALA A 26 13.36 -1.72 -8.52
CA ALA A 26 12.71 -3.00 -8.44
C ALA A 26 13.37 -4.00 -9.39
N LYS A 27 13.16 -5.29 -9.15
CA LYS A 27 13.45 -6.36 -10.10
C LYS A 27 12.23 -7.25 -10.24
N SER A 28 11.97 -7.69 -11.45
CA SER A 28 10.85 -8.57 -11.78
C SER A 28 11.35 -9.93 -12.23
N ILE A 29 10.58 -10.97 -11.91
CA ILE A 29 10.77 -12.32 -12.44
C ILE A 29 9.52 -12.67 -13.24
N SER A 30 9.69 -12.98 -14.52
CA SER A 30 8.60 -13.39 -15.42
C SER A 30 8.21 -14.85 -15.21
N SER A 31 7.09 -15.28 -15.80
CA SER A 31 6.61 -16.67 -15.69
C SER A 31 7.54 -17.71 -16.31
N ASP A 32 8.43 -17.30 -17.22
CA ASP A 32 9.50 -18.14 -17.80
C ASP A 32 10.79 -18.15 -16.97
N GLY A 33 10.81 -17.45 -15.83
CA GLY A 33 11.97 -17.35 -14.93
C GLY A 33 12.98 -16.26 -15.32
N SER A 34 12.74 -15.49 -16.38
CA SER A 34 13.63 -14.37 -16.76
C SER A 34 13.59 -13.24 -15.72
N VAL A 35 14.74 -12.62 -15.48
CA VAL A 35 14.90 -11.51 -14.53
C VAL A 35 15.12 -10.21 -15.31
N ALA A 36 14.42 -9.15 -14.92
CA ALA A 36 14.59 -7.81 -15.49
C ALA A 36 14.63 -6.73 -14.40
N ASP A 37 15.18 -5.57 -14.75
CA ASP A 37 15.08 -4.36 -13.93
C ASP A 37 13.69 -3.73 -14.11
N GLY A 38 13.08 -3.31 -12.99
CA GLY A 38 11.72 -2.78 -12.92
C GLY A 38 10.71 -3.74 -12.27
N ALA A 39 9.51 -3.23 -11.99
CA ALA A 39 8.39 -4.04 -11.51
C ALA A 39 7.68 -4.72 -12.69
N VAL A 40 6.94 -5.81 -12.41
CA VAL A 40 6.13 -6.51 -13.43
C VAL A 40 5.04 -5.59 -14.03
N GLY A 41 4.56 -4.62 -13.25
CA GLY A 41 3.59 -3.60 -13.67
C GLY A 41 3.96 -2.22 -13.11
N THR A 42 2.98 -1.41 -12.76
CA THR A 42 3.22 -0.13 -12.08
C THR A 42 3.98 -0.37 -10.78
N SER A 43 5.09 0.36 -10.59
CA SER A 43 5.93 0.21 -9.40
C SER A 43 5.22 0.78 -8.18
N ALA A 44 5.08 -0.03 -7.14
CA ALA A 44 4.61 0.45 -5.85
C ALA A 44 5.70 1.31 -5.19
N SER A 45 5.29 2.36 -4.48
CA SER A 45 6.18 3.26 -3.74
C SER A 45 6.27 2.94 -2.24
N GLY A 46 5.43 2.01 -1.76
CA GLY A 46 5.36 1.55 -0.39
C GLY A 46 4.09 0.73 -0.15
N TYR A 47 3.87 0.36 1.10
CA TYR A 47 2.65 -0.33 1.54
C TYR A 47 2.30 0.07 2.97
N SER A 48 1.05 -0.14 3.35
CA SER A 48 0.57 -0.17 4.74
C SER A 48 -0.33 -1.39 4.91
N VAL A 49 -0.46 -1.90 6.14
CA VAL A 49 -1.39 -3.00 6.44
C VAL A 49 -2.42 -2.49 7.44
N VAL A 50 -3.69 -2.68 7.11
CA VAL A 50 -4.80 -2.28 7.95
C VAL A 50 -5.71 -3.47 8.23
N GLN A 51 -6.37 -3.45 9.38
CA GLN A 51 -7.42 -4.37 9.74
C GLN A 51 -8.77 -3.66 9.60
N ALA A 52 -9.68 -4.29 8.84
CA ALA A 52 -11.02 -3.81 8.59
C ALA A 52 -11.97 -5.00 8.42
N ASP A 53 -13.27 -4.76 8.59
CA ASP A 53 -14.29 -5.82 8.52
C ASP A 53 -14.61 -6.28 7.07
N SER A 54 -14.17 -5.52 6.07
CA SER A 54 -14.36 -5.82 4.65
C SER A 54 -13.39 -5.03 3.76
N LEU A 55 -13.29 -5.42 2.49
CA LEU A 55 -12.54 -4.65 1.49
C LEU A 55 -13.09 -3.22 1.33
N ASP A 56 -14.40 -3.03 1.35
CA ASP A 56 -15.01 -1.69 1.27
C ASP A 56 -14.65 -0.83 2.49
N ALA A 57 -14.64 -1.41 3.70
CA ALA A 57 -14.21 -0.70 4.90
C ALA A 57 -12.71 -0.33 4.82
N ALA A 58 -11.87 -1.22 4.29
CA ALA A 58 -10.46 -0.93 4.04
C ALA A 58 -10.27 0.19 3.01
N VAL A 59 -11.12 0.26 1.98
CA VAL A 59 -11.12 1.35 0.99
C VAL A 59 -11.46 2.68 1.65
N GLU A 60 -12.44 2.73 2.54
CA GLU A 60 -12.76 3.97 3.28
C GLU A 60 -11.58 4.44 4.15
N LEU A 61 -10.86 3.53 4.80
CA LEU A 61 -9.64 3.86 5.53
C LEU A 61 -8.52 4.37 4.59
N ALA A 62 -8.35 3.71 3.44
CA ALA A 62 -7.34 4.06 2.45
C ALA A 62 -7.62 5.40 1.73
N LYS A 63 -8.89 5.78 1.56
CA LYS A 63 -9.29 7.09 1.00
C LYS A 63 -8.79 8.26 1.86
N GLY A 64 -8.60 8.06 3.16
CA GLY A 64 -7.98 9.05 4.03
C GLY A 64 -6.48 9.25 3.80
N CYS A 65 -5.81 8.38 3.04
CA CYS A 65 -4.37 8.44 2.83
C CYS A 65 -4.01 9.66 1.97
N PRO A 66 -3.07 10.51 2.41
CA PRO A 66 -2.67 11.68 1.62
C PRO A 66 -1.96 11.32 0.30
N HIS A 67 -1.48 10.08 0.11
CA HIS A 67 -0.72 9.71 -1.09
C HIS A 67 -1.42 10.06 -2.41
N TRP A 68 -2.74 9.80 -2.52
CA TRP A 68 -3.48 10.09 -3.75
C TRP A 68 -3.74 11.59 -3.96
N GLN A 69 -3.80 12.38 -2.87
CA GLN A 69 -3.96 13.83 -2.95
C GLN A 69 -2.71 14.51 -3.52
N HIS A 70 -1.56 13.85 -3.41
CA HIS A 70 -0.28 14.29 -3.98
C HIS A 70 0.01 13.65 -5.35
N GLY A 71 -1.02 13.15 -6.05
CA GLY A 71 -0.91 12.57 -7.40
C GLY A 71 -0.46 11.10 -7.43
N GLY A 72 -0.40 10.44 -6.28
CA GLY A 72 -0.19 9.00 -6.20
C GLY A 72 -1.46 8.19 -6.50
N GLU A 73 -1.30 6.87 -6.57
CA GLU A 73 -2.39 5.93 -6.77
C GLU A 73 -2.32 4.85 -5.68
N ILE A 74 -3.48 4.38 -5.23
CA ILE A 74 -3.56 3.37 -4.16
C ILE A 74 -4.43 2.22 -4.66
N SER A 75 -3.88 1.01 -4.57
CA SER A 75 -4.64 -0.23 -4.76
C SER A 75 -4.83 -0.90 -3.39
N VAL A 76 -6.04 -1.34 -3.10
CA VAL A 76 -6.40 -2.02 -1.84
C VAL A 76 -6.64 -3.49 -2.14
N TYR A 77 -5.98 -4.36 -1.39
CA TYR A 77 -6.10 -5.81 -1.52
C TYR A 77 -6.44 -6.41 -0.17
N GLU A 78 -7.29 -7.43 -0.19
CA GLU A 78 -7.60 -8.24 1.00
C GLU A 78 -6.60 -9.40 1.09
N THR A 79 -6.03 -9.62 2.27
CA THR A 79 -5.25 -10.82 2.56
C THR A 79 -6.20 -11.97 2.86
N VAL A 80 -6.09 -13.07 2.12
CA VAL A 80 -6.84 -14.31 2.40
C VAL A 80 -6.00 -15.21 3.31
N GLN A 81 -6.58 -15.67 4.42
CA GLN A 81 -5.92 -16.64 5.29
C GLN A 81 -5.79 -17.99 4.57
N MET A 82 -4.60 -18.60 4.65
CA MET A 82 -4.33 -19.95 4.15
C MET A 82 -4.61 -21.01 5.20
#